data_AF-A0AAN2PJH4-F1
#
_entry.id   AF-A0AAN2PJH4-F1
#
_cell.length_a   1.000
_cell.length_b   1.000
_cell.length_c   1.000
_cell.angle_alpha   90.00
_cell.angle_beta   90.00
_cell.angle_gamma   90.00
#
_symmetry.space_group_name_H-M   'P 1'
#
loop_
_entity.id
_entity.type
_entity.pdbx_description
1 polymer ?
#
loop_
_entity_poly.entity_id
_entity_poly.type
_entity_poly.pdbx_seq_one_letter_code
_entity_poly.pdbx_strand_id
1 'polypeptide(L)'
;MQPMLPMEKYFGQFELVHAFYGAMPTGVSVSETGRIFVCFPKWGDDVQFTVAEIVEGELHPYPSVETNLVNTGNIKMSFVSVQSIVADGRGTLWVLDTGAPNFSEPIQGGAKLVAVDLSTNTIRRVYTFTEDVVLPTTYLNDVRLDFRVGRAGYAYITDSSSRGPGAIIVVDLENGNAFRRLNGAISTSPDPYFLPKVEGEILMNRNPDGSTFPFRLASDSLAISPDGKVLFYAPLTSRQLFSISTEALRDRRIQDLNLSQYVQYLGKKVGLME
;
A
#
# COMPACT_ATOMS: atom_id res chain seq x y z
N MET A 1 -38.65 23.91 0.08
CA MET A 1 -37.91 23.05 -0.87
C MET A 1 -37.13 22.05 -0.03
N GLN A 2 -37.46 20.76 -0.15
CA GLN A 2 -36.69 19.69 0.48
C GLN A 2 -35.31 19.66 -0.20
N PRO A 3 -34.20 19.72 0.52
CA PRO A 3 -32.89 19.64 -0.11
C PRO A 3 -32.77 18.26 -0.79
N MET A 4 -32.50 18.26 -2.10
CA MET A 4 -32.12 17.03 -2.81
C MET A 4 -30.78 16.61 -2.24
N LEU A 5 -30.77 15.52 -1.48
CA LEU A 5 -29.54 14.87 -1.07
C LEU A 5 -28.84 14.32 -2.32
N PRO A 6 -27.50 14.33 -2.36
CA PRO A 6 -26.75 13.61 -3.38
C PRO A 6 -27.24 12.16 -3.44
N MET A 7 -27.54 11.67 -4.64
CA MET A 7 -27.95 10.29 -4.86
C MET A 7 -26.83 9.58 -5.63
N GLU A 8 -26.39 8.43 -5.13
CA GLU A 8 -25.35 7.64 -5.78
C GLU A 8 -25.80 7.25 -7.19
N LYS A 9 -24.94 7.52 -8.18
CA LYS A 9 -25.16 7.15 -9.57
C LYS A 9 -24.19 6.03 -9.93
N TYR A 10 -24.65 4.80 -9.78
CA TYR A 10 -23.85 3.64 -10.16
C TYR A 10 -23.68 3.58 -11.68
N PHE A 11 -22.50 3.18 -12.13
CA PHE A 11 -22.25 2.83 -13.53
C PHE A 11 -22.05 1.31 -13.61
N GLY A 12 -22.94 0.63 -14.34
CA GLY A 12 -22.94 -0.83 -14.46
C GLY A 12 -23.83 -1.55 -13.43
N GLN A 13 -23.72 -2.88 -13.40
CA GLN A 13 -24.34 -3.74 -12.40
C GLN A 13 -23.24 -4.28 -11.49
N PHE A 14 -23.43 -4.20 -10.17
CA PHE A 14 -22.52 -4.85 -9.22
C PHE A 14 -22.84 -6.33 -9.13
N GLU A 15 -21.80 -7.15 -9.21
CA GLU A 15 -21.85 -8.58 -8.94
C GLU A 15 -21.13 -8.85 -7.62
N LEU A 16 -21.79 -9.56 -6.71
CA LEU A 16 -21.16 -10.00 -5.47
C LEU A 16 -20.22 -11.17 -5.78
N VAL A 17 -18.92 -10.94 -5.65
CA VAL A 17 -17.88 -11.97 -5.85
C VAL A 17 -17.64 -12.76 -4.56
N HIS A 18 -17.49 -12.06 -3.42
CA HIS A 18 -17.29 -12.67 -2.10
C HIS A 18 -17.67 -11.66 -1.01
N ALA A 19 -18.14 -12.16 0.14
CA ALA A 19 -18.52 -11.34 1.29
C ALA A 19 -17.67 -11.70 2.51
N PHE A 20 -17.15 -10.68 3.20
CA PHE A 20 -16.32 -10.85 4.40
C PHE A 20 -17.12 -10.49 5.65
N TYR A 21 -17.02 -11.34 6.67
CA TYR A 21 -17.72 -11.15 7.96
C TYR A 21 -16.77 -11.15 9.16
N GLY A 22 -15.46 -11.32 8.92
CA GLY A 22 -14.40 -11.32 9.92
C GLY A 22 -13.49 -10.08 9.78
N ALA A 23 -12.18 -10.30 9.80
CA ALA A 23 -11.18 -9.25 9.61
C ALA A 23 -11.41 -8.44 8.32
N MET A 24 -11.12 -7.14 8.38
CA MET A 24 -11.30 -6.23 7.25
C MET A 24 -10.22 -6.46 6.17
N PRO A 25 -10.60 -6.81 4.92
CA PRO A 25 -9.64 -6.87 3.82
C PRO A 25 -9.25 -5.47 3.35
N THR A 26 -8.02 -5.31 2.84
CA THR A 26 -7.54 -4.03 2.26
C THR A 26 -7.19 -4.11 0.79
N GLY A 27 -6.77 -5.27 0.32
CA GLY A 27 -6.33 -5.46 -1.06
C GLY A 27 -6.99 -6.69 -1.66
N VAL A 28 -7.36 -6.57 -2.94
CA VAL A 28 -7.77 -7.67 -3.80
C VAL A 28 -6.93 -7.65 -5.06
N SER A 29 -6.50 -8.82 -5.53
CA SER A 29 -5.78 -8.95 -6.78
C SER A 29 -6.21 -10.20 -7.52
N VAL A 30 -6.26 -10.13 -8.85
CA VAL A 30 -6.68 -11.23 -9.72
C VAL A 30 -5.51 -11.59 -10.64
N SER A 31 -5.10 -12.86 -10.66
CA SER A 31 -4.03 -13.32 -11.56
C SER A 31 -4.47 -13.37 -13.01
N GLU A 32 -3.50 -13.54 -13.91
CA GLU A 32 -3.74 -13.81 -15.33
C GLU A 32 -4.53 -15.10 -15.60
N THR A 33 -4.62 -16.00 -14.62
CA THR A 33 -5.39 -17.24 -14.67
C THR A 33 -6.73 -17.16 -13.94
N GLY A 34 -7.11 -15.98 -13.43
CA GLY A 34 -8.38 -15.76 -12.73
C GLY A 34 -8.40 -16.16 -11.26
N ARG A 35 -7.25 -16.49 -10.65
CA ARG A 35 -7.14 -16.73 -9.20
C ARG A 35 -7.30 -15.41 -8.47
N ILE A 36 -8.09 -15.41 -7.39
CA ILE A 36 -8.42 -14.20 -6.63
C ILE A 36 -7.70 -14.27 -5.30
N PHE A 37 -6.92 -13.24 -4.99
CA PHE A 37 -6.19 -13.11 -3.74
C PHE A 37 -6.68 -11.91 -2.96
N VAL A 38 -6.66 -12.02 -1.64
CA VAL A 38 -7.02 -10.95 -0.71
C VAL A 38 -6.01 -10.86 0.44
N CYS A 39 -5.81 -9.66 0.99
CA CYS A 39 -4.95 -9.46 2.14
C CYS A 39 -5.63 -8.73 3.29
N PHE A 40 -5.17 -9.05 4.50
CA PHE A 40 -5.73 -8.62 5.79
C PHE A 40 -4.58 -8.12 6.68
N PRO A 41 -4.34 -6.81 6.79
CA PRO A 41 -3.36 -6.27 7.71
C PRO A 41 -3.87 -6.43 9.15
N LYS A 42 -2.94 -6.56 10.10
CA LYS A 42 -3.26 -6.69 11.52
C LYS A 42 -3.45 -5.32 12.14
N TRP A 43 -4.63 -4.74 12.04
CA TRP A 43 -4.95 -3.41 12.61
C TRP A 43 -5.53 -3.44 14.03
N GLY A 44 -5.83 -4.62 14.55
CA GLY A 44 -6.52 -4.84 15.82
C GLY A 44 -7.59 -5.93 15.72
N ASP A 45 -8.00 -6.25 14.50
CA ASP A 45 -8.88 -7.37 14.17
C ASP A 45 -8.23 -8.73 14.48
N ASP A 46 -9.06 -9.76 14.67
CA ASP A 46 -8.62 -11.15 14.74
C ASP A 46 -8.29 -11.69 13.34
N VAL A 47 -7.03 -11.54 12.94
CA VAL A 47 -6.50 -11.94 11.63
C VAL A 47 -5.80 -13.30 11.72
N GLN A 48 -6.47 -14.36 11.24
CA GLN A 48 -5.96 -15.73 11.23
C GLN A 48 -4.86 -15.96 10.16
N PHE A 49 -4.96 -15.25 9.04
CA PHE A 49 -4.00 -15.24 7.95
C PHE A 49 -4.02 -13.86 7.31
N THR A 50 -2.86 -13.37 6.87
CA THR A 50 -2.75 -12.01 6.33
C THR A 50 -2.80 -11.98 4.80
N VAL A 51 -2.66 -13.14 4.14
CA VAL A 51 -2.95 -13.33 2.72
C VAL A 51 -3.75 -14.61 2.53
N ALA A 52 -4.79 -14.53 1.71
CA ALA A 52 -5.55 -15.71 1.28
C ALA A 52 -5.83 -15.70 -0.21
N GLU A 53 -6.01 -16.89 -0.75
CA GLU A 53 -6.65 -17.13 -2.04
C GLU A 53 -8.11 -17.50 -1.81
N ILE A 54 -9.00 -17.01 -2.66
CA ILE A 54 -10.40 -17.44 -2.71
C ILE A 54 -10.51 -18.63 -3.66
N VAL A 55 -10.83 -19.80 -3.14
CA VAL A 55 -11.02 -21.04 -3.91
C VAL A 55 -12.43 -21.55 -3.61
N GLU A 56 -13.25 -21.68 -4.64
CA GLU A 56 -14.66 -22.14 -4.52
C GLU A 56 -15.48 -21.34 -3.47
N GLY A 57 -15.15 -20.07 -3.29
CA GLY A 57 -15.82 -19.18 -2.34
C GLY A 57 -15.28 -19.24 -0.92
N GLU A 58 -14.25 -20.04 -0.64
CA GLU A 58 -13.61 -20.17 0.68
C GLU A 58 -12.21 -19.53 0.70
N LEU A 59 -11.79 -19.05 1.88
CA LEU A 59 -10.49 -18.41 2.07
C LEU A 59 -9.43 -19.43 2.50
N HIS A 60 -8.38 -19.56 1.69
CA HIS A 60 -7.24 -20.44 1.97
C HIS A 60 -5.97 -19.62 2.20
N PRO A 61 -5.25 -19.79 3.34
CA PRO A 61 -3.99 -19.09 3.59
C PRO A 61 -3.00 -19.27 2.45
N TYR A 62 -2.47 -18.18 1.92
CA TYR A 62 -1.59 -18.18 0.76
C TYR A 62 -0.23 -17.55 1.08
N PRO A 63 0.90 -18.10 0.56
CA PRO A 63 1.01 -19.34 -0.21
C PRO A 63 0.81 -20.62 0.61
N SER A 64 0.93 -20.52 1.93
CA SER A 64 0.67 -21.63 2.84
C SER A 64 0.29 -21.13 4.22
N VAL A 65 -0.16 -22.04 5.07
CA VAL A 65 -0.42 -21.78 6.49
C VAL A 65 0.87 -21.34 7.18
N GLU A 66 1.98 -22.05 6.93
CA GLU A 66 3.28 -21.78 7.56
C GLU A 66 3.79 -20.37 7.24
N THR A 67 3.61 -19.90 6.00
CA THR A 67 4.00 -18.53 5.65
C THR A 67 3.13 -17.50 6.37
N ASN A 68 1.86 -17.79 6.67
CA ASN A 68 0.96 -16.88 7.40
C ASN A 68 1.12 -16.94 8.93
N LEU A 69 1.91 -17.89 9.44
CA LEU A 69 2.28 -17.97 10.85
C LEU A 69 3.58 -17.19 11.10
N VAL A 70 3.49 -16.13 11.90
CA VAL A 70 4.66 -15.30 12.25
C VAL A 70 5.72 -16.16 12.93
N ASN A 71 6.89 -16.25 12.31
CA ASN A 71 8.05 -16.98 12.84
C ASN A 71 9.17 -16.00 13.17
N THR A 72 9.37 -15.72 14.46
CA THR A 72 10.41 -14.79 14.92
C THR A 72 11.83 -15.28 14.63
N GLY A 73 12.05 -16.58 14.52
CA GLY A 73 13.33 -17.17 14.10
C GLY A 73 13.60 -17.04 12.60
N ASN A 74 12.57 -16.78 11.79
CA ASN A 74 12.69 -16.59 10.34
C ASN A 74 11.65 -15.59 9.81
N ILE A 75 11.75 -14.35 10.29
CA ILE A 75 10.78 -13.29 9.99
C ILE A 75 10.69 -12.95 8.48
N LYS A 76 11.77 -13.19 7.74
CA LYS A 76 11.83 -12.93 6.30
C LYS A 76 10.95 -13.88 5.49
N MET A 77 10.74 -15.09 5.98
CA MET A 77 9.98 -16.14 5.29
C MET A 77 8.56 -16.34 5.85
N SER A 78 8.15 -15.51 6.80
CA SER A 78 6.78 -15.46 7.32
C SER A 78 6.18 -14.07 7.12
N PHE A 79 4.88 -14.00 6.91
CA PHE A 79 4.13 -12.76 6.83
C PHE A 79 3.74 -12.29 8.23
N VAL A 80 3.79 -10.97 8.43
CA VAL A 80 3.49 -10.31 9.69
C VAL A 80 2.15 -9.60 9.61
N SER A 81 2.03 -8.64 8.70
CA SER A 81 0.86 -7.81 8.50
C SER A 81 0.89 -7.21 7.09
N VAL A 82 0.34 -7.95 6.13
CA VAL A 82 0.29 -7.60 4.70
C VAL A 82 -0.81 -6.59 4.43
N GLN A 83 -0.44 -5.51 3.73
CA GLN A 83 -1.31 -4.38 3.44
C GLN A 83 -1.74 -4.32 1.96
N SER A 84 -0.87 -4.76 1.05
CA SER A 84 -1.13 -4.76 -0.39
C SER A 84 -0.59 -6.02 -1.07
N ILE A 85 -1.31 -6.45 -2.10
CA ILE A 85 -0.97 -7.58 -2.96
C ILE A 85 -1.24 -7.22 -4.42
N VAL A 86 -0.35 -7.66 -5.32
CA VAL A 86 -0.46 -7.40 -6.76
C VAL A 86 -0.05 -8.64 -7.54
N ALA A 87 -0.98 -9.27 -8.23
CA ALA A 87 -0.66 -10.22 -9.28
C ALA A 87 -0.14 -9.45 -10.50
N ASP A 88 1.06 -9.78 -10.97
CA ASP A 88 1.74 -9.01 -12.01
C ASP A 88 1.33 -9.37 -13.44
N GLY A 89 0.46 -10.35 -13.60
CA GLY A 89 0.06 -10.92 -14.89
C GLY A 89 1.18 -11.72 -15.58
N ARG A 90 2.23 -12.07 -14.84
CA ARG A 90 3.43 -12.79 -15.30
C ARG A 90 3.75 -13.99 -14.42
N GLY A 91 2.76 -14.52 -13.70
CA GLY A 91 2.93 -15.68 -12.84
C GLY A 91 3.55 -15.38 -11.47
N THR A 92 3.49 -14.12 -11.00
CA THR A 92 3.94 -13.76 -9.64
C THR A 92 2.87 -12.97 -8.89
N LEU A 93 2.61 -13.38 -7.64
CA LEU A 93 1.93 -12.53 -6.66
C LEU A 93 2.98 -11.76 -5.86
N TRP A 94 2.94 -10.45 -5.95
CA TRP A 94 3.73 -9.54 -5.13
C TRP A 94 2.97 -9.24 -3.85
N VAL A 95 3.64 -9.37 -2.71
CA VAL A 95 3.05 -9.23 -1.38
C VAL A 95 3.85 -8.17 -0.62
N LEU A 96 3.19 -7.09 -0.22
CA LEU A 96 3.77 -5.99 0.55
C LEU A 96 3.40 -6.12 2.02
N ASP A 97 4.38 -6.51 2.83
CA ASP A 97 4.24 -6.68 4.27
C ASP A 97 4.74 -5.43 4.99
N THR A 98 3.89 -4.87 5.85
CA THR A 98 4.21 -3.68 6.64
C THR A 98 5.21 -3.98 7.74
N GLY A 99 5.23 -5.23 8.24
CA GLY A 99 5.95 -5.57 9.47
C GLY A 99 5.46 -4.83 10.72
N ALA A 100 4.33 -4.10 10.65
CA ALA A 100 3.92 -3.12 11.65
C ALA A 100 2.48 -3.42 12.16
N PRO A 101 2.27 -4.55 12.87
CA PRO A 101 0.95 -4.87 13.43
C PRO A 101 0.49 -3.79 14.40
N ASN A 102 -0.81 -3.49 14.41
CA ASN A 102 -1.44 -2.43 15.21
C ASN A 102 -0.80 -1.04 15.01
N PHE A 103 -0.28 -0.76 13.80
CA PHE A 103 0.46 0.47 13.50
C PHE A 103 1.67 0.69 14.44
N SER A 104 2.30 -0.40 14.87
CA SER A 104 3.54 -0.37 15.64
C SER A 104 4.70 0.18 14.82
N GLU A 105 5.86 0.34 15.45
CA GLU A 105 7.10 0.45 14.68
C GLU A 105 7.28 -0.83 13.82
N PRO A 106 7.77 -0.72 12.58
CA PRO A 106 8.04 -1.89 11.76
C PRO A 106 9.08 -2.81 12.40
N ILE A 107 8.75 -4.10 12.51
CA ILE A 107 9.68 -5.12 12.98
C ILE A 107 10.84 -5.22 11.98
N GLN A 108 12.07 -5.24 12.49
CA GLN A 108 13.27 -5.35 11.67
C GLN A 108 13.23 -6.61 10.79
N GLY A 109 13.34 -6.42 9.47
CA GLY A 109 13.20 -7.51 8.48
C GLY A 109 11.76 -8.02 8.27
N GLY A 110 10.80 -7.55 9.07
CA GLY A 110 9.38 -7.81 8.92
C GLY A 110 8.75 -7.00 7.80
N ALA A 111 9.12 -5.72 7.65
CA ALA A 111 8.74 -4.88 6.52
C ALA A 111 9.47 -5.32 5.25
N LYS A 112 8.73 -5.77 4.24
CA LYS A 112 9.31 -6.43 3.05
C LYS A 112 8.36 -6.44 1.86
N LEU A 113 8.94 -6.54 0.67
CA LEU A 113 8.25 -6.91 -0.56
C LEU A 113 8.62 -8.36 -0.90
N VAL A 114 7.63 -9.22 -1.12
CA VAL A 114 7.82 -10.65 -1.38
C VAL A 114 7.23 -11.02 -2.74
N ALA A 115 7.99 -11.76 -3.54
CA ALA A 115 7.52 -12.32 -4.80
C ALA A 115 7.23 -13.81 -4.61
N VAL A 116 5.96 -14.20 -4.80
CA VAL A 116 5.48 -15.58 -4.70
C VAL A 116 5.19 -16.11 -6.11
N ASP A 117 5.76 -17.27 -6.43
CA ASP A 117 5.49 -18.01 -7.66
C ASP A 117 4.04 -18.48 -7.69
N LEU A 118 3.25 -18.03 -8.68
CA LEU A 118 1.86 -18.50 -8.81
C LEU A 118 1.75 -19.95 -9.28
N SER A 119 2.76 -20.50 -9.97
CA SER A 119 2.73 -21.88 -10.45
C SER A 119 3.09 -22.90 -9.38
N THR A 120 4.06 -22.59 -8.51
CA THR A 120 4.52 -23.49 -7.45
C THR A 120 3.98 -23.11 -6.07
N ASN A 121 3.37 -21.93 -5.91
CA ASN A 121 2.96 -21.35 -4.64
C ASN A 121 4.11 -21.30 -3.63
N THR A 122 5.30 -20.88 -4.08
CA THR A 122 6.49 -20.74 -3.22
C THR A 122 7.09 -19.36 -3.32
N ILE A 123 7.64 -18.85 -2.22
CA ILE A 123 8.40 -17.60 -2.20
C ILE A 123 9.64 -17.74 -3.09
N ARG A 124 9.76 -16.91 -4.13
CA ARG A 124 10.92 -16.84 -5.04
C ARG A 124 11.96 -15.84 -4.55
N ARG A 125 11.50 -14.73 -3.99
CA ARG A 125 12.36 -13.60 -3.62
C ARG A 125 11.74 -12.81 -2.47
N VAL A 126 12.59 -12.35 -1.56
CA VAL A 126 12.23 -11.43 -0.47
C VAL A 126 13.15 -10.23 -0.55
N TYR A 127 12.56 -9.04 -0.61
CA TYR A 127 13.24 -7.75 -0.57
C TYR A 127 13.02 -7.13 0.80
N THR A 128 14.07 -7.13 1.62
CA THR A 128 14.09 -6.41 2.91
C THR A 128 14.74 -5.06 2.75
N PHE A 129 14.39 -4.12 3.61
CA PHE A 129 14.84 -2.74 3.54
C PHE A 129 15.74 -2.37 4.72
N THR A 130 16.68 -1.44 4.47
CA THR A 130 17.53 -0.85 5.49
C THR A 130 16.77 0.24 6.26
N GLU A 131 17.29 0.64 7.41
CA GLU A 131 16.65 1.61 8.32
C GLU A 131 16.56 3.03 7.74
N ASP A 132 17.37 3.37 6.75
CA ASP A 132 17.25 4.63 6.00
C ASP A 132 16.11 4.60 4.96
N VAL A 133 15.60 3.40 4.63
CA VAL A 133 14.49 3.20 3.71
C VAL A 133 13.17 2.99 4.46
N VAL A 134 13.16 2.09 5.45
CA VAL A 134 12.02 1.86 6.35
C VAL A 134 12.37 2.47 7.70
N LEU A 135 11.75 3.61 7.98
CA LEU A 135 11.93 4.35 9.23
C LEU A 135 11.11 3.71 10.35
N PRO A 136 11.39 4.01 11.64
CA PRO A 136 10.53 3.60 12.75
C PRO A 136 9.07 4.07 12.63
N THR A 137 8.83 5.10 11.81
CA THR A 137 7.50 5.66 11.56
C THR A 137 6.88 5.22 10.24
N THR A 138 7.59 4.41 9.44
CA THR A 138 7.13 3.98 8.11
C THR A 138 5.92 3.08 8.20
N TYR A 139 4.99 3.24 7.26
CA TYR A 139 3.91 2.30 7.02
C TYR A 139 3.79 2.02 5.53
N LEU A 140 4.28 0.86 5.09
CA LEU A 140 4.23 0.46 3.67
C LEU A 140 2.77 0.19 3.27
N ASN A 141 2.24 0.91 2.30
CA ASN A 141 0.81 0.86 1.99
C ASN A 141 0.49 0.17 0.67
N ASP A 142 0.90 0.74 -0.46
CA ASP A 142 0.60 0.20 -1.78
C ASP A 142 1.86 0.06 -2.63
N VAL A 143 1.83 -0.80 -3.65
CA VAL A 143 2.96 -1.06 -4.55
C VAL A 143 2.52 -1.11 -6.02
N ARG A 144 3.34 -0.53 -6.90
CA ARG A 144 3.22 -0.73 -8.36
C ARG A 144 4.55 -1.18 -8.93
N LEU A 145 4.46 -2.14 -9.86
CA LEU A 145 5.60 -2.78 -10.49
C LEU A 145 5.75 -2.24 -11.91
N ASP A 146 6.98 -1.93 -12.31
CA ASP A 146 7.33 -1.52 -13.66
C ASP A 146 8.47 -2.37 -14.21
N PHE A 147 8.11 -3.34 -15.05
CA PHE A 147 9.07 -4.22 -15.71
C PHE A 147 9.53 -3.71 -17.09
N ARG A 148 9.20 -2.46 -17.45
CA ARG A 148 9.60 -1.86 -18.74
C ARG A 148 11.00 -1.26 -18.70
N VAL A 149 11.51 -1.00 -17.49
CA VAL A 149 12.78 -0.32 -17.24
C VAL A 149 13.60 -1.07 -16.21
N GLY A 150 14.93 -0.96 -16.29
CA GLY A 150 15.83 -1.82 -15.52
C GLY A 150 15.82 -3.26 -16.04
N ARG A 151 16.75 -4.09 -15.53
CA ARG A 151 16.89 -5.47 -16.01
C ARG A 151 15.79 -6.40 -15.51
N ALA A 152 15.42 -6.25 -14.24
CA ALA A 152 14.36 -7.04 -13.60
C ALA A 152 13.11 -6.20 -13.24
N GLY A 153 13.11 -4.91 -13.57
CA GLY A 153 12.06 -3.97 -13.21
C GLY A 153 12.35 -3.15 -11.96
N TYR A 154 11.42 -2.23 -11.67
CA TYR A 154 11.39 -1.45 -10.44
C TYR A 154 10.04 -1.63 -9.75
N ALA A 155 10.00 -1.47 -8.43
CA ALA A 155 8.78 -1.26 -7.67
C ALA A 155 8.75 0.15 -7.08
N TYR A 156 7.57 0.73 -7.01
CA TYR A 156 7.28 1.98 -6.30
C TYR A 156 6.32 1.66 -5.17
N ILE A 157 6.65 2.08 -3.95
CA ILE A 157 5.89 1.80 -2.74
C ILE A 157 5.55 3.11 -2.05
N THR A 158 4.32 3.26 -1.57
CA THR A 158 3.94 4.40 -0.74
C THR A 158 4.29 4.16 0.72
N ASP A 159 4.89 5.17 1.36
CA ASP A 159 5.02 5.24 2.82
C ASP A 159 3.92 6.15 3.39
N SER A 160 2.88 5.53 3.94
CA SER A 160 1.72 6.18 4.55
C SER A 160 1.92 6.48 6.03
N SER A 161 3.11 6.96 6.41
CA SER A 161 3.41 7.29 7.80
C SER A 161 2.32 8.16 8.46
N SER A 162 1.96 7.82 9.70
CA SER A 162 1.02 8.58 10.53
C SER A 162 1.69 9.58 11.47
N ARG A 163 2.99 9.38 11.76
CA ARG A 163 3.75 10.12 12.77
C ARG A 163 5.05 10.73 12.25
N GLY A 164 5.48 10.36 11.05
CA GLY A 164 6.72 10.79 10.43
C GLY A 164 6.54 11.23 8.98
N PRO A 165 7.65 11.39 8.22
CA PRO A 165 7.57 11.80 6.83
C PRO A 165 6.99 10.68 5.96
N GLY A 166 6.02 11.03 5.12
CA GLY A 166 5.64 10.19 3.99
C GLY A 166 6.68 10.23 2.88
N ALA A 167 6.66 9.24 2.00
CA ALA A 167 7.58 9.16 0.86
C ALA A 167 7.03 8.23 -0.23
N ILE A 168 7.72 8.22 -1.38
CA ILE A 168 7.68 7.13 -2.34
C ILE A 168 9.00 6.36 -2.21
N ILE A 169 8.95 5.07 -1.89
CA ILE A 169 10.11 4.18 -1.87
C ILE A 169 10.26 3.55 -3.25
N VAL A 170 11.45 3.68 -3.84
CA VAL A 170 11.79 3.06 -5.13
C VAL A 170 12.67 1.85 -4.85
N VAL A 171 12.34 0.70 -5.42
CA VAL A 171 13.07 -0.57 -5.26
C VAL A 171 13.53 -1.05 -6.63
N ASP A 172 14.83 -1.27 -6.79
CA ASP A 172 15.40 -1.96 -7.94
C ASP A 172 15.21 -3.48 -7.76
N LEU A 173 14.41 -4.12 -8.63
CA LEU A 173 14.07 -5.53 -8.46
C LEU A 173 15.22 -6.48 -8.83
N GLU A 174 16.28 -6.01 -9.49
CA GLU A 174 17.43 -6.85 -9.83
C GLU A 174 18.26 -7.17 -8.59
N ASN A 175 18.59 -6.15 -7.82
CA ASN A 175 19.52 -6.25 -6.69
C ASN A 175 18.86 -5.99 -5.33
N GLY A 176 17.63 -5.46 -5.29
CA GLY A 176 16.90 -5.12 -4.08
C GLY A 176 17.32 -3.83 -3.41
N ASN A 177 18.18 -3.04 -4.05
CA ASN A 177 18.53 -1.71 -3.56
C ASN A 177 17.27 -0.84 -3.56
N ALA A 178 17.03 -0.16 -2.44
CA ALA A 178 15.87 0.68 -2.25
C ALA A 178 16.27 2.04 -1.71
N PHE A 179 15.48 3.07 -2.01
CA PHE A 179 15.72 4.42 -1.52
C PHE A 179 14.42 5.22 -1.47
N ARG A 180 14.34 6.14 -0.52
CA ARG A 180 13.20 7.05 -0.34
C ARG A 180 13.31 8.24 -1.29
N ARG A 181 12.18 8.66 -1.85
CA ARG A 181 12.03 9.83 -2.71
C ARG A 181 10.85 10.67 -2.24
N LEU A 182 10.92 11.98 -2.41
CA LEU A 182 9.92 12.93 -1.92
C LEU A 182 9.69 12.77 -0.42
N ASN A 183 10.76 12.60 0.36
CA ASN A 183 10.67 12.27 1.77
C ASN A 183 10.25 13.51 2.57
N GLY A 184 9.02 13.51 3.09
CA GLY A 184 8.43 14.66 3.79
C GLY A 184 8.07 15.83 2.86
N ALA A 185 8.03 15.61 1.55
CA ALA A 185 7.57 16.62 0.60
C ALA A 185 6.08 16.94 0.84
N ILE A 186 5.65 18.16 0.46
CA ILE A 186 4.23 18.56 0.59
C ILE A 186 3.32 17.58 -0.16
N SER A 187 3.75 17.09 -1.33
CA SER A 187 2.96 16.16 -2.15
C SER A 187 2.81 14.76 -1.55
N THR A 188 3.65 14.39 -0.59
CA THR A 188 3.63 13.07 0.08
C THR A 188 3.20 13.18 1.54
N SER A 189 2.90 14.39 2.05
CA SER A 189 2.55 14.64 3.44
C SER A 189 1.05 14.93 3.61
N PRO A 190 0.47 14.66 4.79
CA PRO A 190 -0.91 15.06 5.10
C PRO A 190 -1.11 16.57 4.90
N ASP A 191 -2.25 16.96 4.33
CA ASP A 191 -2.71 18.34 4.36
C ASP A 191 -3.19 18.66 5.80
N PRO A 192 -2.53 19.59 6.53
CA PRO A 192 -2.86 19.86 7.92
C PRO A 192 -4.25 20.47 8.11
N TYR A 193 -4.88 20.97 7.04
CA TYR A 193 -6.21 21.59 7.05
C TYR A 193 -7.30 20.65 6.54
N PHE A 194 -6.94 19.46 6.05
CA PHE A 194 -7.93 18.48 5.63
C PHE A 194 -8.53 17.75 6.84
N LEU A 195 -9.86 17.74 6.90
CA LEU A 195 -10.63 17.02 7.91
C LEU A 195 -11.40 15.89 7.22
N PRO A 196 -10.96 14.62 7.34
CA PRO A 196 -11.71 13.50 6.79
C PRO A 196 -13.06 13.38 7.50
N LYS A 197 -14.12 13.15 6.73
CA LYS A 197 -15.46 12.92 7.26
C LYS A 197 -16.02 11.59 6.77
N VAL A 198 -16.70 10.86 7.61
CA VAL A 198 -17.40 9.63 7.23
C VAL A 198 -18.83 9.76 7.74
N GLU A 199 -19.80 9.62 6.83
CA GLU A 199 -21.23 9.82 7.14
C GLU A 199 -21.54 11.17 7.81
N GLY A 200 -20.79 12.22 7.43
CA GLY A 200 -20.94 13.58 7.97
C GLY A 200 -20.16 13.87 9.26
N GLU A 201 -19.60 12.84 9.91
CA GLU A 201 -18.84 12.97 11.15
C GLU A 201 -17.33 13.05 10.90
N ILE A 202 -16.62 13.91 11.65
CA ILE A 202 -15.17 14.02 11.51
C ILE A 202 -14.50 12.76 12.04
N LEU A 203 -13.72 12.09 11.19
CA LEU A 203 -12.91 10.96 11.59
C LEU A 203 -11.72 11.41 12.43
N MET A 204 -11.66 10.93 13.67
CA MET A 204 -10.62 11.24 14.64
C MET A 204 -10.04 9.94 15.22
N ASN A 205 -8.74 9.96 15.55
CA ASN A 205 -8.15 8.92 16.38
C ASN A 205 -8.57 9.11 17.84
N ARG A 206 -8.64 8.00 18.59
CA ARG A 206 -9.00 7.99 20.01
C ARG A 206 -7.98 7.20 20.81
N ASN A 207 -7.46 7.82 21.86
CA ASN A 207 -6.58 7.16 22.83
C ASN A 207 -7.40 6.32 23.83
N PRO A 208 -6.78 5.36 24.54
CA PRO A 208 -7.46 4.57 25.58
C PRO A 208 -8.08 5.41 26.69
N ASP A 209 -7.54 6.60 26.98
CA ASP A 209 -8.07 7.55 27.97
C ASP A 209 -9.28 8.37 27.46
N GLY A 210 -9.70 8.15 26.20
CA GLY A 210 -10.83 8.82 25.57
C GLY A 210 -10.48 10.12 24.86
N SER A 211 -9.27 10.67 25.02
CA SER A 211 -8.81 11.85 24.29
C SER A 211 -8.73 11.57 22.78
N THR A 212 -8.92 12.62 21.96
CA THR A 212 -8.94 12.48 20.50
C THR A 212 -7.92 13.39 19.83
N PHE A 213 -7.46 12.97 18.66
CA PHE A 213 -6.54 13.75 17.83
C PHE A 213 -6.82 13.51 16.33
N PRO A 214 -6.44 14.44 15.44
CA PRO A 214 -6.75 14.32 14.01
C PRO A 214 -6.19 13.03 13.38
N PHE A 215 -6.99 12.42 12.51
CA PHE A 215 -6.53 11.32 11.66
C PHE A 215 -5.66 11.85 10.51
N ARG A 216 -4.40 11.42 10.47
CA ARG A 216 -3.40 11.87 9.48
C ARG A 216 -2.62 10.68 8.96
N LEU A 217 -2.69 10.45 7.65
CA LEU A 217 -1.86 9.50 6.92
C LEU A 217 -1.30 10.16 5.67
N ALA A 218 -0.01 9.89 5.45
CA ALA A 218 0.79 10.44 4.36
C ALA A 218 0.46 9.77 3.01
N SER A 219 1.41 9.77 2.06
CA SER A 219 1.23 9.16 0.73
C SER A 219 0.66 7.74 0.82
N ASP A 220 -0.43 7.45 0.12
CA ASP A 220 -1.18 6.20 0.24
C ASP A 220 -1.54 5.68 -1.14
N SER A 221 -2.41 6.39 -1.87
CA SER A 221 -2.86 5.99 -3.20
C SER A 221 -1.70 5.97 -4.20
N LEU A 222 -1.65 4.92 -5.03
CA LEU A 222 -0.59 4.74 -6.02
C LEU A 222 -1.12 4.14 -7.33
N ALA A 223 -0.77 4.75 -8.45
CA ALA A 223 -1.01 4.19 -9.77
C ALA A 223 0.14 4.53 -10.71
N ILE A 224 0.40 3.66 -11.68
CA ILE A 224 1.37 3.88 -12.74
C ILE A 224 0.65 3.92 -14.08
N SER A 225 1.04 4.88 -14.92
CA SER A 225 0.55 4.98 -16.30
C SER A 225 0.83 3.69 -17.10
N PRO A 226 0.01 3.36 -18.12
CA PRO A 226 0.18 2.14 -18.91
C PRO A 226 1.55 2.03 -19.62
N ASP A 227 2.18 3.15 -19.94
CA ASP A 227 3.51 3.20 -20.55
C ASP A 227 4.66 3.25 -19.51
N GLY A 228 4.33 3.28 -18.21
CA GLY A 228 5.29 3.28 -17.11
C GLY A 228 5.96 4.63 -16.83
N LYS A 229 5.66 5.70 -17.59
CA LYS A 229 6.44 6.94 -17.53
C LYS A 229 6.04 7.87 -16.38
N VAL A 230 4.78 7.81 -15.98
CA VAL A 230 4.19 8.68 -14.96
C VAL A 230 3.66 7.83 -13.80
N LEU A 231 4.03 8.22 -12.59
CA LEU A 231 3.46 7.71 -11.34
C LEU A 231 2.47 8.74 -10.81
N PHE A 232 1.24 8.30 -10.51
CA PHE A 232 0.19 9.07 -9.85
C PHE A 232 0.12 8.67 -8.39
N TYR A 233 0.06 9.65 -7.50
CA TYR A 233 0.01 9.39 -6.06
C TYR A 233 -0.70 10.52 -5.31
N ALA A 234 -1.16 10.22 -4.11
CA ALA A 234 -1.76 11.21 -3.22
C ALA A 234 -1.61 10.82 -1.75
N PRO A 235 -1.45 11.78 -0.84
CA PRO A 235 -1.64 11.55 0.59
C PRO A 235 -3.10 11.16 0.87
N LEU A 236 -3.30 10.23 1.80
CA LEU A 236 -4.65 9.82 2.18
C LEU A 236 -5.41 11.01 2.78
N THR A 237 -4.79 11.68 3.75
CA THR A 237 -5.31 12.90 4.41
C THR A 237 -5.00 14.12 3.56
N SER A 238 -5.54 14.17 2.35
CA SER A 238 -5.45 15.31 1.43
C SER A 238 -6.53 15.17 0.34
N ARG A 239 -6.92 16.30 -0.25
CA ARG A 239 -7.69 16.29 -1.52
C ARG A 239 -6.79 16.38 -2.75
N GLN A 240 -5.49 16.53 -2.61
CA GLN A 240 -4.62 16.86 -3.74
C GLN A 240 -4.11 15.59 -4.43
N LEU A 241 -4.27 15.51 -5.74
CA LEU A 241 -3.72 14.46 -6.59
C LEU A 241 -2.45 14.98 -7.29
N PHE A 242 -1.40 14.17 -7.26
CA PHE A 242 -0.11 14.50 -7.85
C PHE A 242 0.35 13.45 -8.85
N SER A 243 1.30 13.84 -9.69
CA SER A 243 2.08 12.92 -10.49
C SER A 243 3.53 13.34 -10.64
N ILE A 244 4.40 12.38 -10.93
CA ILE A 244 5.82 12.61 -11.21
C ILE A 244 6.32 11.61 -12.25
N SER A 245 7.34 11.99 -13.02
CA SER A 245 8.04 11.08 -13.91
C SER A 245 8.72 9.95 -13.11
N THR A 246 8.49 8.70 -13.52
CA THR A 246 9.16 7.56 -12.91
C THR A 246 10.68 7.59 -13.18
N GLU A 247 11.12 8.19 -14.29
CA GLU A 247 12.53 8.42 -14.57
C GLU A 247 13.16 9.37 -13.56
N ALA A 248 12.49 10.48 -13.24
CA ALA A 248 12.97 11.42 -12.23
C ALA A 248 13.05 10.77 -10.84
N LEU A 249 12.07 9.91 -10.49
CA LEU A 249 12.09 9.12 -9.25
C LEU A 249 13.23 8.09 -9.21
N ARG A 250 13.67 7.54 -10.33
CA ARG A 250 14.80 6.59 -10.36
C ARG A 250 16.16 7.29 -10.42
N ASP A 251 16.23 8.49 -10.99
CA ASP A 251 17.49 9.21 -11.15
C ASP A 251 18.01 9.73 -9.80
N ARG A 252 19.05 9.06 -9.28
CA ARG A 252 19.69 9.40 -8.00
C ARG A 252 20.58 10.64 -8.07
N ARG A 253 20.83 11.19 -9.26
CA ARG A 253 21.56 12.46 -9.43
C ARG A 253 20.67 13.65 -9.06
N ILE A 254 19.35 13.50 -9.15
CA ILE A 254 18.38 14.49 -8.67
C ILE A 254 18.27 14.36 -7.15
N GLN A 255 18.77 15.34 -6.42
CA GLN A 255 18.64 15.41 -4.97
C GLN A 255 17.16 15.49 -4.56
N ASP A 256 16.83 14.90 -3.41
CA ASP A 256 15.43 14.77 -2.95
C ASP A 256 14.72 16.12 -2.83
N LEU A 257 15.42 17.13 -2.30
CA LEU A 257 14.91 18.50 -2.15
C LEU A 257 14.47 19.12 -3.49
N ASN A 258 15.08 18.72 -4.60
CA ASN A 258 14.79 19.25 -5.93
C ASN A 258 13.68 18.48 -6.66
N LEU A 259 13.28 17.29 -6.17
CA LEU A 259 12.26 16.49 -6.85
C LEU A 259 10.88 17.14 -6.87
N SER A 260 10.57 17.97 -5.88
CA SER A 260 9.30 18.71 -5.84
C SER A 260 9.10 19.58 -7.07
N GLN A 261 10.16 19.98 -7.78
CA GLN A 261 10.09 20.73 -9.04
C GLN A 261 9.59 19.89 -10.22
N TYR A 262 9.66 18.57 -10.11
CA TYR A 262 9.17 17.60 -11.11
C TYR A 262 7.76 17.09 -10.81
N VAL A 263 7.20 17.47 -9.66
CA VAL A 263 5.86 17.08 -9.25
C VAL A 263 4.84 17.97 -9.95
N GLN A 264 3.83 17.35 -10.54
CA GLN A 264 2.69 18.02 -11.14
C GLN A 264 1.47 17.83 -10.26
N TYR A 265 0.79 18.94 -9.93
CA TYR A 265 -0.53 18.91 -9.31
C TYR A 265 -1.59 18.71 -10.40
N LEU A 266 -2.45 17.69 -10.22
CA LEU A 266 -3.44 17.29 -11.21
C LEU A 266 -4.87 17.68 -10.85
N GLY A 267 -5.06 18.31 -9.69
CA GLY A 267 -6.39 18.70 -9.20
C GLY A 267 -6.79 17.96 -7.93
N LYS A 268 -8.09 18.01 -7.62
CA LYS A 268 -8.63 17.38 -6.42
C LYS A 268 -9.06 15.94 -6.69
N LYS A 269 -8.62 15.00 -5.86
CA LYS A 269 -9.22 13.66 -5.78
C LYS A 269 -10.56 13.73 -5.04
N VAL A 270 -11.50 12.90 -5.48
CA VAL A 270 -12.76 12.59 -4.78
C VAL A 270 -12.58 11.19 -4.18
N GLY A 271 -12.94 10.99 -2.92
CA GLY A 271 -12.68 9.74 -2.21
C GLY A 271 -13.60 9.52 -1.02
N LEU A 272 -13.49 8.35 -0.37
CA LEU A 272 -14.41 7.79 0.63
C LEU A 272 -14.70 8.61 1.90
N MET A 273 -14.03 9.76 2.09
CA MET A 273 -14.13 10.55 3.32
C MET A 273 -14.58 11.99 3.06
N GLU A 274 -15.83 12.17 2.60
CA GLU A 274 -16.46 13.48 2.32
C GLU A 274 -17.50 13.92 3.36
#